data_AF-A0A9Q0EEZ3-F1
#
_entry.id   AF-A0A9Q0EEZ3-F1
#
_cell.length_a   1.000
_cell.length_b   1.000
_cell.length_c   1.000
_cell.angle_alpha   90.00
_cell.angle_beta   90.00
_cell.angle_gamma   90.00
#
_symmetry.space_group_name_H-M   'P 1'
#
loop_
_entity.id
_entity.type
_entity.pdbx_description
1 polymer ?
#
loop_
_entity_poly.entity_id
_entity_poly.type
_entity_poly.pdbx_seq_one_letter_code
_entity_poly.pdbx_strand_id
1 'polypeptide(L)'
;MAFIANLENKNLYINGQFHETCPDCLMWSDTFKWFGPTEIRRLLLYTKTGNMTLPNLERFKQQAACLNFTLGLHMTSDTELCPEKEEIAVKEDQ
;
A
#
# COMPACT_ATOMS: atom_id res chain seq x y z
N MET A 1 7.24 -7.50 9.74
CA MET A 1 7.78 -6.32 10.47
C MET A 1 6.59 -5.64 11.14
N ALA A 2 6.61 -5.43 12.45
CA ALA A 2 5.47 -4.85 13.16
C ALA A 2 5.66 -3.33 13.30
N PHE A 3 4.67 -2.56 12.88
CA PHE A 3 4.61 -1.12 13.03
C PHE A 3 3.49 -0.78 14.04
N ILE A 4 3.85 -0.08 15.11
CA ILE A 4 2.90 0.43 16.11
C ILE A 4 2.85 1.93 15.92
N ALA A 5 1.67 2.44 15.55
CA ALA A 5 1.42 3.88 15.45
C ALA A 5 0.45 4.30 16.56
N ASN A 6 0.76 5.40 17.24
CA ASN A 6 -0.12 5.99 18.24
C ASN A 6 -0.82 7.21 17.62
N LEU A 7 -2.14 7.14 17.46
CA LEU A 7 -2.96 8.23 16.96
C LEU A 7 -3.97 8.58 18.06
N GLU A 8 -3.85 9.79 18.63
CA GLU A 8 -4.82 10.36 19.59
C GLU A 8 -5.31 9.38 20.67
N ASN A 9 -4.38 8.80 21.45
CA ASN A 9 -4.68 7.82 22.52
C ASN A 9 -5.33 6.51 22.07
N LYS A 10 -5.26 6.18 20.77
CA LYS A 10 -5.69 4.89 20.23
C LYS A 10 -4.47 4.14 19.68
N ASN A 11 -4.29 2.92 20.16
CA ASN A 11 -3.23 2.04 19.67
C ASN A 11 -3.67 1.39 18.35
N LEU A 12 -2.92 1.70 17.29
CA LEU A 12 -3.02 1.01 16.01
C LEU A 12 -1.89 0.00 15.92
N TYR A 13 -2.24 -1.28 15.86
CA TYR A 13 -1.28 -2.37 15.67
C TYR A 13 -1.31 -2.81 14.21
N ILE A 14 -0.19 -2.69 13.51
CA ILE A 14 -0.03 -3.14 12.13
C ILE A 14 1.09 -4.18 12.09
N ASN A 15 0.78 -5.39 11.64
CA ASN A 15 1.79 -6.39 11.30
C ASN A 15 1.81 -6.56 9.79
N GLY A 16 2.87 -6.11 9.13
CA GLY A 16 2.94 -6.14 7.68
C GLY A 16 4.28 -6.59 7.12
N GLN A 17 4.26 -6.85 5.83
CA GLN A 17 5.42 -7.32 5.07
C GLN A 17 5.33 -6.89 3.61
N PHE A 18 6.50 -6.65 3.04
CA PHE A 18 6.65 -6.41 1.60
C PHE A 18 6.75 -7.74 0.86
N HIS A 19 6.18 -7.75 -0.34
CA HIS A 19 6.31 -8.85 -1.28
C HIS A 19 6.94 -8.34 -2.55
N GLU A 20 7.91 -9.07 -3.07
CA GLU A 20 8.49 -8.79 -4.38
C GLU A 20 7.49 -9.20 -5.47
N THR A 21 7.11 -8.25 -6.32
CA THR A 21 6.10 -8.46 -7.36
C THR A 21 6.58 -8.01 -8.74
N CYS A 22 7.10 -6.79 -8.83
CA CYS A 22 7.68 -6.23 -10.05
C CYS A 22 8.71 -5.13 -9.72
N PRO A 23 9.60 -4.74 -10.65
CA PRO A 23 10.67 -3.77 -10.38
C PRO A 23 10.17 -2.36 -10.08
N ASP A 24 8.99 -1.98 -10.58
CA ASP A 24 8.41 -0.63 -10.42
C ASP A 24 7.17 -0.60 -9.50
N CYS A 25 6.95 -1.67 -8.74
CA CYS A 25 5.82 -1.76 -7.83
C CYS A 25 6.20 -2.33 -6.47
N LEU A 26 5.51 -1.83 -5.44
CA LEU A 26 5.66 -2.25 -4.06
C LEU A 26 4.35 -2.89 -3.61
N MET A 27 4.36 -4.19 -3.35
CA MET A 27 3.22 -4.87 -2.76
C MET A 27 3.41 -5.02 -1.26
N TRP A 28 2.39 -4.63 -0.51
CA TRP A 28 2.36 -4.66 0.94
C TRP A 28 1.14 -5.45 1.40
N SER A 29 1.35 -6.45 2.24
CA SER A 29 0.24 -7.07 2.96
C SER A 29 0.35 -6.74 4.43
N ASP A 30 -0.75 -6.35 5.06
CA ASP A 30 -0.79 -6.19 6.50
C ASP A 30 -2.05 -6.76 7.13
N THR A 31 -1.92 -6.92 8.43
CA THR A 31 -3.01 -7.14 9.34
C THR A 31 -3.01 -5.97 10.31
N PHE A 32 -4.11 -5.21 10.36
CA PHE A 32 -4.26 -4.12 11.31
C PHE A 32 -5.44 -4.33 12.25
N LYS A 33 -5.23 -3.92 13.51
CA LYS A 33 -6.27 -3.88 14.54
C LYS A 33 -6.50 -2.43 14.94
N TRP A 34 -7.70 -1.95 14.64
CA TRP A 34 -8.16 -0.65 15.07
C TRP A 34 -9.28 -0.87 16.09
N PHE A 35 -8.96 -0.68 17.37
CA PHE A 35 -9.88 -0.72 18.51
C PHE A 35 -10.82 -1.97 18.56
N GLY A 36 -10.52 -2.91 19.46
CA GLY A 36 -11.33 -4.11 19.67
C GLY A 36 -10.78 -5.37 18.98
N PRO A 37 -11.56 -6.47 18.92
CA PRO A 37 -11.09 -7.76 18.44
C PRO A 37 -11.01 -7.86 16.91
N THR A 38 -11.56 -6.88 16.19
CA THR A 38 -11.64 -6.90 14.73
C THR A 38 -10.27 -6.76 14.12
N GLU A 39 -9.84 -7.82 13.44
CA GLU A 39 -8.61 -7.88 12.70
C GLU A 39 -8.92 -7.71 11.21
N ILE A 40 -8.36 -6.67 10.60
CA ILE A 40 -8.57 -6.37 9.18
C ILE A 40 -7.28 -6.72 8.44
N ARG A 41 -7.41 -7.51 7.37
CA ARG A 41 -6.29 -7.83 6.47
C ARG A 41 -6.38 -6.96 5.23
N ARG A 42 -5.25 -6.41 4.79
CA ARG A 42 -5.15 -5.65 3.55
C ARG A 42 -4.05 -6.19 2.67
N LEU A 43 -4.28 -6.06 1.37
CA LEU A 43 -3.28 -6.25 0.34
C LEU A 43 -3.28 -4.97 -0.51
N LEU A 44 -2.17 -4.24 -0.46
CA LEU A 44 -1.98 -2.94 -1.09
C LEU A 44 -0.90 -3.08 -2.15
N LEU A 45 -1.11 -2.41 -3.28
CA LEU A 45 -0.17 -2.38 -4.39
C LEU A 45 0.07 -0.93 -4.76
N TYR A 46 1.33 -0.52 -4.65
CA TYR A 46 1.77 0.82 -5.01
C TYR A 46 2.57 0.75 -6.30
N THR A 47 2.30 1.66 -7.24
CA THR A 47 3.06 1.81 -8.47
C THR A 47 3.59 3.24 -8.55
N LYS A 48 4.74 3.42 -9.20
CA LYS A 48 5.36 4.75 -9.32
C LYS A 48 4.49 5.77 -10.07
N THR A 49 3.69 5.31 -11.04
CA THR A 49 2.95 6.17 -11.97
C THR A 49 1.43 6.13 -11.78
N GLY A 50 0.94 5.41 -10.78
CA GLY A 50 -0.49 5.10 -10.64
C GLY A 50 -1.04 4.11 -11.68
N ASN A 51 -0.30 3.87 -12.78
CA ASN A 51 -0.67 2.96 -13.85
C ASN A 51 -0.08 1.56 -13.65
N MET A 52 -0.79 0.55 -14.16
CA MET A 52 -0.36 -0.84 -14.15
C MET A 52 -0.60 -1.50 -15.50
N THR A 53 0.38 -2.25 -15.98
CA THR A 53 0.22 -3.07 -17.18
C THR A 53 -0.63 -4.30 -16.89
N LEU A 54 -1.42 -4.75 -17.87
CA LEU A 54 -2.25 -5.96 -17.78
C LEU A 54 -1.52 -7.19 -17.19
N PRO A 55 -0.28 -7.52 -17.61
CA PRO A 55 0.45 -8.67 -17.06
C PRO A 55 0.74 -8.55 -15.55
N ASN A 56 1.09 -7.35 -15.09
CA ASN A 56 1.37 -7.10 -13.67
C ASN A 56 0.08 -7.17 -12.83
N LEU A 57 -1.04 -6.71 -13.39
CA LEU A 57 -2.35 -6.80 -12.75
C LEU A 57 -2.79 -8.26 -12.57
N GLU A 58 -2.61 -9.11 -13.58
CA GLU A 58 -2.95 -10.54 -13.47
C GLU A 58 -2.06 -11.25 -12.45
N ARG A 59 -0.77 -10.92 -12.40
CA ARG A 59 0.15 -11.44 -11.36
C ARG A 59 -0.33 -11.06 -9.96
N PHE A 60 -0.75 -9.80 -9.77
CA PHE A 60 -1.30 -9.33 -8.51
C PHE A 60 -2.58 -10.09 -8.12
N LYS A 61 -3.51 -10.32 -9.05
CA LYS A 61 -4.72 -11.13 -8.80
C LYS A 61 -4.38 -12.56 -8.37
N GLN A 62 -3.41 -13.19 -9.00
CA GLN A 62 -2.95 -14.53 -8.62
C GLN A 62 -2.36 -14.56 -7.21
N GLN A 63 -1.58 -13.53 -6.84
CA GLN A 63 -1.02 -13.41 -5.48
C GLN A 63 -2.12 -13.16 -4.44
N ALA A 64 -3.11 -12.32 -4.76
CA ALA A 64 -4.27 -12.08 -3.90
C ALA A 64 -5.04 -13.39 -3.65
N ALA A 65 -5.30 -14.17 -4.69
CA ALA A 65 -5.95 -15.48 -4.59
C ALA A 65 -5.13 -16.46 -3.73
N CYS A 66 -3.81 -16.53 -3.94
CA CYS A 66 -2.91 -17.37 -3.15
C CYS A 66 -2.94 -17.01 -1.65
N LEU A 67 -3.09 -15.72 -1.33
CA LEU A 67 -3.16 -15.21 0.05
C LEU A 67 -4.59 -15.22 0.63
N ASN A 68 -5.55 -15.84 -0.07
CA ASN A 68 -6.97 -15.93 0.28
C ASN A 68 -7.67 -14.56 0.42
N PHE A 69 -7.33 -13.60 -0.42
CA PHE A 69 -8.10 -12.36 -0.58
C PHE A 69 -9.15 -12.54 -1.69
N THR A 70 -10.42 -12.37 -1.35
CA THR A 70 -11.56 -12.72 -2.24
C THR A 70 -12.47 -11.54 -2.62
N LEU A 71 -12.07 -10.30 -2.38
CA LEU A 71 -12.89 -9.11 -2.72
C LEU A 71 -12.31 -8.28 -3.87
N GLY A 72 -13.23 -7.56 -4.54
CA GLY A 72 -12.98 -6.71 -5.69
C GLY A 72 -11.83 -5.74 -5.48
N LEU A 73 -11.01 -5.59 -6.53
CA LEU A 73 -9.90 -4.64 -6.52
C LEU A 73 -10.46 -3.22 -6.50
N HIS A 74 -10.10 -2.46 -5.47
CA HIS A 74 -10.33 -1.03 -5.43
C HIS A 74 -9.13 -0.33 -6.05
N MET A 75 -9.31 0.26 -7.23
CA MET A 75 -8.33 1.11 -7.87
C MET A 75 -8.58 2.56 -7.44
N THR A 76 -7.51 3.30 -7.19
CA THR A 76 -7.60 4.74 -6.91
C THR A 76 -8.18 5.48 -8.10
N SER A 77 -8.95 6.54 -7.86
CA SER A 77 -9.46 7.38 -8.95
C SER A 77 -8.31 8.02 -9.71
N ASP A 78 -8.48 8.21 -11.03
CA ASP A 78 -7.55 8.96 -11.87
C ASP A 78 -7.45 10.45 -11.46
N THR A 79 -8.34 10.93 -10.60
CA THR A 79 -8.33 12.31 -10.09
C THR A 79 -7.33 12.44 -8.94
N GLU A 80 -6.19 13.08 -9.21
CA GLU A 80 -5.21 13.42 -8.18
C GLU A 80 -5.67 14.65 -7.37
N LEU A 81 -6.07 14.40 -6.12
CA LEU A 81 -6.50 15.48 -5.20
C LEU A 81 -5.32 16.17 -4.51
N CYS A 82 -4.15 15.54 -4.51
CA CYS A 82 -2.95 15.99 -3.79
C CYS A 82 -1.74 15.83 -4.71
N PRO A 83 -1.54 16.75 -5.67
CA PRO A 83 -0.39 16.69 -6.56
C PRO A 83 0.91 16.81 -5.76
N GLU A 84 1.92 16.04 -6.15
CA GLU A 84 3.26 16.18 -5.64
C GLU A 84 3.72 17.63 -5.86
N LYS A 85 4.07 18.33 -4.78
CA LYS A 85 4.70 19.65 -4.93
C LYS A 85 6.11 19.39 -5.43
N GLU A 86 6.49 20.00 -6.55
CA GLU A 86 7.89 20.01 -6.97
C GLU A 86 8.74 20.50 -5.79
N GLU A 87 9.58 19.63 -5.26
CA GLU A 87 10.63 20.05 -4.35
C GLU A 87 11.52 21.00 -5.15
N ILE A 88 11.47 22.29 -4.82
CA ILE A 88 12.48 23.24 -5.30
C ILE A 88 13.78 22.70 -4.74
N ALA A 89 14.63 22.14 -5.60
CA ALA A 89 15.96 21.70 -5.24
C ALA A 89 16.66 22.87 -4.53
N VAL A 90 16.77 22.77 -3.20
CA VAL A 90 17.59 23.68 -2.42
C VAL A 90 19.00 23.40 -2.90
N LYS A 91 19.53 24.29 -3.73
CA LYS A 91 20.95 24.29 -4.07
C LYS A 91 21.69 24.43 -2.74
N GLU A 92 22.47 23.42 -2.36
CA GLU A 92 23.48 23.59 -1.33
C GLU A 92 24.48 24.62 -1.86
N ASP A 93 24.37 25.85 -1.37
CA ASP A 93 25.39 26.87 -1.57
C ASP A 93 26.66 26.44 -0.80
N GLN A 94 27.75 26.51 -1.54
CA GLN A 94 29.11 26.03 -1.29
C GLN A 94 29.84 26.75 -0.14
#